data_AF-A0A3B8I0C7-F1
#
_entry.id   AF-A0A3B8I0C7-F1
#
_cell.length_a   1.000
_cell.length_b   1.000
_cell.length_c   1.000
_cell.angle_alpha   90.00
_cell.angle_beta   90.00
_cell.angle_gamma   90.00
#
_symmetry.space_group_name_H-M   'P 1'
#
loop_
_entity.id
_entity.type
_entity.pdbx_description
1 polymer ?
#
loop_
_entity_poly.entity_id
_entity_poly.type
_entity_poly.pdbx_seq_one_letter_code
_entity_poly.pdbx_strand_id
1 'polypeptide(L)'
;MLKLENYQDVINKCSHCGNCQATCPVYLEDLLESHVARNRLNLINQVMILKTMPSSSRFKEILDRCLLCTNCTQTCSSKVPVSYTHL
;
A
#
# COMPACT_ATOMS: atom_id res chain seq x y z
N MET A 1 13.76 6.48 -9.82
CA MET A 1 12.68 7.17 -9.08
C MET A 1 11.44 7.13 -9.96
N LEU A 2 10.35 6.49 -9.52
CA LEU A 2 9.09 6.45 -10.27
C LEU A 2 8.39 7.80 -10.06
N LYS A 3 8.01 8.49 -11.14
CA LYS A 3 7.20 9.70 -11.03
C LYS A 3 5.78 9.32 -10.58
N LEU A 4 5.15 10.17 -9.77
CA LEU A 4 3.78 9.98 -9.25
C LEU A 4 2.76 9.70 -10.37
N GLU A 5 2.92 10.32 -11.54
CA GLU A 5 2.08 10.11 -12.73
C GLU A 5 2.07 8.65 -13.24
N ASN A 6 3.16 7.91 -13.05
CA ASN A 6 3.30 6.52 -13.49
C ASN A 6 2.90 5.51 -12.39
N TYR A 7 2.56 5.99 -11.20
CA TYR A 7 2.34 5.14 -10.04
C TYR A 7 1.02 4.37 -10.16
N GLN A 8 0.02 4.93 -10.85
CA GLN A 8 -1.25 4.27 -11.10
C GLN A 8 -1.10 3.03 -12.00
N ASP A 9 -0.33 3.13 -13.09
CA ASP A 9 -0.05 1.98 -13.97
C ASP A 9 0.64 0.85 -13.23
N VAL A 10 1.46 1.19 -12.24
CA VAL A 10 2.15 0.22 -11.41
C VAL A 10 1.20 -0.43 -10.39
N ILE A 11 0.34 0.34 -9.73
CA ILE A 11 -0.69 -0.19 -8.82
C ILE A 11 -1.64 -1.13 -9.57
N ASN A 12 -2.00 -0.79 -10.81
CA ASN A 12 -2.87 -1.59 -11.68
C ASN A 12 -2.28 -2.98 -12.03
N LYS A 13 -0.99 -3.23 -11.76
CA LYS A 13 -0.37 -4.57 -11.94
C LYS A 13 -0.73 -5.55 -10.82
N CYS A 14 -1.39 -5.10 -9.75
CA CYS A 14 -1.81 -5.97 -8.65
C CYS A 14 -2.74 -7.08 -9.15
N SER A 15 -2.35 -8.34 -8.96
CA SER A 15 -3.16 -9.52 -9.33
C SER A 15 -4.13 -9.97 -8.24
N HIS A 16 -4.26 -9.20 -7.16
CA HIS A 16 -5.10 -9.53 -6.00
C HIS A 16 -4.77 -10.87 -5.30
N CYS A 17 -3.55 -11.39 -5.44
CA CYS A 17 -3.14 -12.71 -4.94
C CYS A 17 -3.09 -12.87 -3.40
N GLY A 18 -3.12 -11.79 -2.62
CA GLY A 18 -3.10 -11.88 -1.16
C GLY A 18 -1.74 -12.10 -0.50
N ASN A 19 -0.64 -12.30 -1.24
CA ASN A 19 0.70 -12.48 -0.64
C ASN A 19 1.07 -11.36 0.35
N CYS A 20 0.72 -10.12 0.00
CA CYS A 20 0.99 -8.96 0.84
C CYS A 20 0.22 -8.94 2.18
N GLN A 21 -0.93 -9.62 2.23
CA GLN A 21 -1.72 -9.82 3.45
C GLN A 21 -1.08 -10.92 4.30
N ALA A 22 -0.72 -12.05 3.68
CA ALA A 22 -0.14 -13.21 4.35
C ALA A 22 1.22 -12.94 5.02
N THR A 23 1.96 -11.91 4.57
CA THR A 23 3.31 -11.58 5.09
C THR A 23 3.36 -10.31 5.95
N CYS A 24 2.27 -9.53 6.03
CA CYS A 24 2.29 -8.25 6.74
C CYS A 24 2.17 -8.47 8.25
N PRO A 25 3.19 -8.17 9.06
CA PRO A 25 3.13 -8.41 10.51
C PRO A 25 1.98 -7.64 11.16
N VAL A 26 1.74 -6.39 10.75
CA VAL A 26 0.67 -5.56 11.32
C VAL A 26 -0.71 -6.20 11.09
N TYR A 27 -0.95 -6.69 9.88
CA TYR A 27 -2.20 -7.38 9.56
C TYR A 27 -2.32 -8.69 10.34
N LEU A 28 -1.24 -9.45 10.48
CA LEU A 28 -1.27 -10.70 11.24
C LEU A 28 -1.60 -10.46 12.73
N GLU A 29 -1.24 -9.29 13.28
CA GLU A 29 -1.57 -8.91 14.64
C GLU A 29 -2.99 -8.35 14.80
N ASP A 30 -3.43 -7.42 13.94
CA ASP A 30 -4.71 -6.71 14.13
C ASP A 30 -5.86 -7.18 13.23
N LEU A 31 -5.57 -7.98 12.19
CA LEU A 31 -6.52 -8.52 11.21
C LEU A 31 -7.35 -7.45 10.50
N LEU A 32 -6.88 -6.20 10.47
CA LEU A 32 -7.59 -5.11 9.81
C LEU A 32 -7.18 -5.01 8.34
N GLU A 33 -8.13 -5.26 7.44
CA GLU A 33 -7.92 -5.16 5.99
C GLU A 33 -7.33 -3.81 5.58
N SER A 34 -7.69 -2.71 6.25
CA SER A 34 -7.11 -1.38 5.97
C SER A 34 -5.59 -1.32 6.11
N HIS A 35 -4.99 -2.23 6.88
CA HIS A 35 -3.54 -2.29 7.11
C HIS A 35 -2.80 -3.20 6.11
N VAL A 36 -3.52 -3.91 5.27
CA VAL A 36 -2.92 -4.68 4.17
C VAL A 36 -2.28 -3.73 3.17
N ALA A 37 -1.08 -4.07 2.73
CA ALA A 37 -0.27 -3.32 1.78
C ALA A 37 -1.03 -2.87 0.52
N ARG A 38 -1.81 -3.77 -0.11
CA ARG A 38 -2.67 -3.42 -1.26
C ARG A 38 -3.66 -2.31 -0.94
N ASN A 39 -4.33 -2.41 0.21
CA ASN A 39 -5.37 -1.46 0.58
C ASN A 39 -4.77 -0.09 0.92
N ARG A 40 -3.59 -0.06 1.54
CA ARG A 40 -2.82 1.17 1.73
C ARG A 40 -2.44 1.83 0.40
N LEU A 41 -1.97 1.06 -0.58
CA LEU A 41 -1.66 1.57 -1.92
C LEU A 41 -2.90 2.17 -2.60
N ASN A 42 -4.04 1.51 -2.50
CA ASN A 42 -5.29 2.03 -3.04
C ASN A 42 -5.70 3.36 -2.37
N LEU A 43 -5.54 3.46 -1.05
CA LEU A 43 -5.82 4.70 -0.31
C LEU A 43 -4.88 5.84 -0.75
N ILE A 44 -3.58 5.58 -0.88
CA ILE A 44 -2.63 6.57 -1.40
C ILE A 44 -3.03 7.01 -2.81
N ASN A 45 -3.38 6.06 -3.68
CA ASN A 45 -3.80 6.37 -5.04
C ASN A 45 -5.02 7.30 -5.05
N GLN A 46 -6.03 7.00 -4.23
CA GLN A 46 -7.24 7.81 -4.15
C GLN A 46 -7.00 9.19 -3.53
N VAL A 47 -6.16 9.29 -2.49
CA VAL A 47 -5.94 10.55 -1.75
C VAL A 47 -4.88 11.44 -2.41
N MET A 48 -3.73 10.87 -2.79
CA MET A 48 -2.55 11.63 -3.21
C MET A 48 -2.46 11.79 -4.74
N ILE A 49 -2.90 10.78 -5.50
CA ILE A 49 -2.72 10.75 -6.97
C ILE A 49 -4.00 11.24 -7.66
N LEU A 50 -5.09 10.51 -7.47
CA LEU A 50 -6.39 10.79 -8.09
C LEU A 50 -7.10 11.98 -7.43
N LYS A 51 -6.76 12.29 -6.17
CA LYS A 51 -7.41 13.33 -5.37
C LYS A 51 -8.93 13.18 -5.31
N THR A 52 -9.42 11.94 -5.36
CA THR A 52 -10.85 11.60 -5.29
C THR A 52 -11.37 11.49 -3.85
N MET A 53 -10.45 11.45 -2.87
CA MET A 53 -10.78 11.50 -1.45
C MET A 53 -9.90 12.50 -0.71
N PRO A 54 -10.42 13.20 0.31
CA PRO A 54 -9.62 14.09 1.13
C PRO A 54 -8.67 13.29 2.03
N SER A 55 -7.51 13.87 2.34
CA SER A 55 -6.64 13.36 3.40
C SER A 55 -7.33 13.53 4.75
N SER A 56 -7.60 12.41 5.43
CA SER A 56 -8.27 12.37 6.73
C SER A 56 -7.33 11.92 7.85
N SER A 57 -7.75 12.10 9.11
CA SER A 57 -7.04 11.54 10.28
C SER A 57 -6.90 10.02 10.18
N ARG A 58 -7.97 9.34 9.77
CA ARG A 58 -7.98 7.88 9.56
C ARG A 58 -7.01 7.44 8.46
N PHE A 59 -6.91 8.21 7.37
CA PHE A 59 -5.92 7.93 6.32
C PHE A 59 -4.50 7.96 6.91
N LYS A 60 -4.16 9.01 7.65
CA LYS A 60 -2.85 9.12 8.30
C LYS A 60 -2.59 7.97 9.27
N GLU A 61 -3.55 7.63 10.14
CA GLU A 61 -3.43 6.52 11.08
C GLU A 61 -3.12 5.19 10.37
N ILE A 62 -3.83 4.89 9.28
CA ILE A 62 -3.62 3.67 8.50
C ILE A 62 -2.19 3.60 7.92
N LEU A 63 -1.65 4.74 7.48
CA LEU A 63 -0.27 4.84 6.98
C LEU A 63 0.75 4.68 8.12
N ASP A 64 0.52 5.32 9.27
CA ASP A 64 1.39 5.28 10.44
C ASP A 64 1.50 3.87 11.05
N ARG A 65 0.52 3.01 10.80
CA ARG A 65 0.58 1.58 11.16
C ARG A 65 1.57 0.79 10.30
N CYS A 66 2.28 1.38 9.34
CA CYS A 66 3.28 0.69 8.52
C CYS A 66 4.64 0.62 9.21
N LEU A 67 5.13 -0.59 9.50
CA LEU A 67 6.48 -0.80 10.07
C LEU A 67 7.64 -0.60 9.08
N LEU A 68 7.35 -0.28 7.82
CA LEU A 68 8.35 -0.17 6.74
C LEU A 68 9.26 -1.41 6.58
N CYS A 69 8.80 -2.59 7.00
CA CYS A 69 9.58 -3.84 6.96
C CYS A 69 9.83 -4.40 5.55
N THR A 70 9.15 -3.87 4.53
CA THR A 70 9.26 -4.27 3.10
C THR A 70 8.81 -5.69 2.72
N ASN A 71 8.37 -6.54 3.66
CA ASN A 71 7.89 -7.91 3.38
C ASN A 71 6.90 -7.99 2.21
N CYS A 72 5.90 -7.10 2.22
CA CYS A 72 4.88 -7.03 1.18
C CYS A 72 5.43 -6.74 -0.22
N THR A 73 6.53 -5.99 -0.33
CA THR A 73 7.19 -5.69 -1.61
C THR A 73 8.02 -6.89 -2.07
N GLN A 74 8.78 -7.51 -1.15
CA GLN A 74 9.63 -8.66 -1.47
C GLN A 74 8.83 -9.88 -1.94
N THR A 75 7.66 -10.13 -1.32
CA THR A 75 6.80 -11.26 -1.70
C THR A 75 5.86 -10.98 -2.89
N CYS A 76 5.83 -9.74 -3.40
CA CYS A 76 4.88 -9.37 -4.44
C CYS A 76 5.31 -9.96 -5.79
N SER A 77 4.63 -11.01 -6.24
CA SER A 77 4.89 -11.62 -7.55
C SER A 77 4.66 -10.65 -8.72
N SER A 78 3.74 -9.69 -8.56
CA SER A 78 3.48 -8.62 -9.52
C SER A 78 4.49 -7.46 -9.46
N LYS A 79 5.45 -7.49 -8.52
CA LYS A 79 6.49 -6.46 -8.33
C LYS A 79 5.93 -5.04 -8.15
N VAL A 80 4.78 -4.93 -7.48
CA VAL A 80 4.22 -3.62 -7.11
C VAL A 80 5.07 -3.06 -5.96
N PRO A 81 5.65 -1.85 -6.09
CA PRO A 81 6.39 -1.20 -5.02
C PRO A 81 5.37 -0.71 -3.97
N VAL A 82 5.42 -1.32 -2.78
CA VAL A 82 4.49 -1.02 -1.68
C VAL A 82 5.16 -0.24 -0.54
N SER A 83 6.47 -0.01 -0.63
CA SER A 83 7.23 0.71 0.39
C SER A 83 7.27 2.21 0.12
N TYR A 84 7.02 3.00 1.17
CA TYR A 84 7.11 4.47 1.18
C TYR A 84 8.55 4.99 1.23
N THR A 85 9.54 4.14 1.47
CA THR A 85 10.96 4.52 1.60
C THR A 85 11.56 5.15 0.34
N HIS A 86 10.78 5.27 -0.72
CA HIS A 86 11.16 5.83 -2.01
C HIS A 86 10.14 6.84 -2.57
N LEU A 87 9.19 7.30 -1.75
CA LEU A 87 8.32 8.46 -2.05
C LEU A 87 9.02 9.75 -1.62
#